data_AF-A0A931V5X8-F1
#
_entry.id   AF-A0A931V5X8-F1
#
_cell.length_a   1.000
_cell.length_b   1.000
_cell.length_c   1.000
_cell.angle_alpha   90.00
_cell.angle_beta   90.00
_cell.angle_gamma   90.00
#
_symmetry.space_group_name_H-M   'P 1'
#
loop_
_entity.id
_entity.type
_entity.pdbx_description
1 polymer ?
#
loop_
_entity_poly.entity_id
_entity_poly.type
_entity_poly.pdbx_seq_one_letter_code
_entity_poly.pdbx_strand_id
1 'polypeptide(L)'
;MLAMIALLVGCARVPVAAGTPQDRATHRAPPQPAPKEAAKRYFEQGMAALRAGEHAIAIAHFKSAWLTAPHPNVAFNIGMACAELGLQSEAIHWLRIYVASNPEDRLEVVKVIGLLEARLSRRCTRAC
;
A
#
# COMPACT_ATOMS: atom_id res chain seq x y z
N MET A 1 -52.51 -76.52 -5.90
CA MET A 1 -53.20 -75.81 -6.99
C MET A 1 -52.89 -74.34 -6.81
N LEU A 2 -52.03 -73.77 -7.66
CA LEU A 2 -52.39 -72.79 -8.71
C LEU A 2 -52.76 -71.44 -8.08
N ALA A 3 -52.16 -70.29 -8.38
CA ALA A 3 -51.66 -69.76 -9.65
C ALA A 3 -50.71 -68.58 -9.31
N MET A 4 -49.51 -68.49 -9.91
CA MET A 4 -49.17 -67.66 -11.07
C MET A 4 -49.44 -66.15 -10.93
N ILE A 5 -48.33 -65.40 -10.93
CA ILE A 5 -48.05 -64.18 -11.72
C ILE A 5 -48.83 -62.89 -11.39
N ALA A 6 -48.11 -61.85 -10.95
CA ALA A 6 -48.17 -60.53 -11.59
C ALA A 6 -46.93 -59.69 -11.23
N LEU A 7 -46.12 -59.41 -12.26
CA LEU A 7 -45.20 -58.28 -12.34
C LEU A 7 -45.87 -57.01 -11.80
N LEU A 8 -45.15 -56.24 -10.98
CA LEU A 8 -45.08 -54.78 -11.06
C LEU A 8 -43.87 -54.35 -10.22
N VAL A 9 -42.69 -54.30 -10.87
CA VAL A 9 -41.55 -53.55 -10.35
C VAL A 9 -41.94 -52.07 -10.43
N GLY A 10 -42.62 -51.59 -9.39
CA GLY A 10 -42.85 -50.18 -9.17
C GLY A 10 -41.51 -49.52 -8.90
N CYS A 11 -41.04 -48.72 -9.85
CA CYS A 11 -39.92 -47.80 -9.66
C CYS A 11 -40.26 -46.84 -8.51
N ALA A 12 -39.90 -47.21 -7.29
CA ALA A 12 -39.97 -46.35 -6.13
C ALA A 12 -39.00 -45.18 -6.36
N ARG A 13 -39.57 -44.03 -6.73
CA ARG A 13 -38.86 -42.76 -6.86
C ARG A 13 -38.42 -42.35 -5.46
N VAL A 14 -37.13 -42.52 -5.15
CA VAL A 14 -36.53 -42.00 -3.92
C VAL A 14 -36.73 -40.47 -3.91
N PRO A 15 -37.34 -39.88 -2.87
CA PRO A 15 -37.35 -38.43 -2.74
C PRO A 15 -35.94 -38.01 -2.34
N VAL A 16 -35.20 -37.39 -3.27
CA VAL A 16 -33.99 -36.66 -2.90
C VAL A 16 -34.46 -35.43 -2.12
N ALA A 17 -34.38 -35.53 -0.79
CA ALA A 17 -34.58 -34.39 0.07
C ALA A 17 -33.53 -33.33 -0.31
N ALA A 18 -34.00 -32.15 -0.68
CA ALA A 18 -33.17 -31.00 -0.97
C ALA A 18 -32.39 -30.62 0.30
N GLY A 19 -31.18 -31.17 0.42
CA GLY A 19 -30.19 -30.69 1.36
C GLY A 19 -29.74 -29.30 0.90
N THR A 20 -30.07 -28.27 1.67
CA THR A 20 -29.53 -26.93 1.51
C THR A 20 -28.01 -26.97 1.62
N PRO A 21 -27.22 -26.53 0.63
CA PRO A 21 -25.81 -26.29 0.83
C PRO A 21 -25.64 -24.90 1.45
N GLN A 22 -26.05 -24.76 2.71
CA GLN A 22 -25.74 -23.60 3.54
C GLN A 22 -24.68 -23.99 4.56
N ASP A 23 -23.58 -24.55 4.08
CA ASP A 23 -22.34 -24.57 4.85
C ASP A 23 -21.13 -24.68 3.93
N ARG A 24 -20.91 -23.61 3.16
CA ARG A 24 -19.55 -23.23 2.78
C ARG A 24 -19.30 -21.90 3.47
N ALA A 25 -18.97 -21.97 4.75
CA ALA A 25 -18.16 -20.95 5.39
C ALA A 25 -16.89 -20.78 4.55
N THR A 26 -17.00 -19.97 3.51
CA THR A 26 -15.86 -19.40 2.83
C THR A 26 -15.06 -18.75 3.93
N HIS A 27 -13.84 -19.24 4.14
CA HIS A 27 -12.77 -18.46 4.74
C HIS A 27 -12.48 -17.30 3.78
N ARG A 28 -13.45 -16.37 3.65
CA ARG A 28 -13.30 -15.15 2.88
C ARG A 28 -12.48 -14.26 3.79
N ALA A 29 -11.19 -14.16 3.48
CA ALA A 29 -10.34 -13.14 4.07
C ALA A 29 -11.10 -11.82 4.09
N PRO A 30 -11.02 -11.04 5.19
CA PRO A 30 -11.76 -9.80 5.32
C PRO A 30 -11.53 -8.92 4.07
N PRO A 31 -12.54 -8.13 3.64
CA PRO A 31 -12.43 -7.31 2.44
C PRO A 31 -11.14 -6.51 2.52
N GLN A 32 -10.24 -6.74 1.55
CA GLN A 32 -9.01 -5.98 1.48
C GLN A 32 -9.38 -4.51 1.25
N PRO A 33 -8.83 -3.57 2.03
CA PRO A 33 -9.13 -2.16 1.86
C PRO A 33 -8.82 -1.76 0.42
N ALA A 34 -9.62 -0.85 -0.13
CA ALA A 34 -9.35 -0.33 -1.47
C ALA A 34 -7.92 0.23 -1.49
N PRO A 35 -7.16 0.14 -2.61
CA PRO A 35 -5.77 0.60 -2.67
C PRO A 35 -5.57 2.02 -2.13
N LYS A 36 -6.53 2.92 -2.37
CA LYS A 36 -6.52 4.29 -1.83
C LYS A 36 -6.63 4.36 -0.30
N GLU A 37 -7.44 3.49 0.32
CA GLU A 37 -7.59 3.42 1.78
C GLU A 37 -6.34 2.84 2.43
N ALA A 38 -5.74 1.81 1.83
CA ALA A 38 -4.47 1.25 2.28
C ALA A 38 -3.34 2.30 2.20
N ALA A 39 -3.24 3.04 1.10
CA ALA A 39 -2.27 4.12 0.94
C ALA A 39 -2.45 5.24 1.98
N LYS A 40 -3.72 5.62 2.24
CA LYS A 40 -4.06 6.62 3.28
C LYS A 40 -3.61 6.15 4.67
N ARG A 41 -3.85 4.90 5.03
CA ARG A 41 -3.42 4.34 6.33
C ARG A 41 -1.90 4.39 6.49
N TYR A 42 -1.15 3.99 5.47
CA TYR A 42 0.31 4.09 5.49
C TYR A 42 0.78 5.54 5.58
N PHE A 43 0.12 6.46 4.88
CA PHE A 43 0.44 7.89 4.98
C PHE A 43 0.22 8.42 6.41
N GLU A 44 -0.91 8.11 7.04
CA GLU A 44 -1.21 8.53 8.41
C GLU A 44 -0.20 7.97 9.43
N GLN A 45 0.21 6.71 9.27
CA GLN A 45 1.27 6.09 10.07
C GLN A 45 2.62 6.81 9.88
N GLY A 46 2.99 7.12 8.63
CA GLY A 46 4.20 7.88 8.35
C GLY A 46 4.17 9.28 8.97
N MET A 47 3.02 9.96 8.93
CA MET A 47 2.83 11.26 9.58
C MET A 47 2.92 11.16 11.10
N ALA A 48 2.41 10.08 11.70
CA ALA A 48 2.53 9.84 13.14
C ALA A 48 3.99 9.63 13.55
N ALA A 49 4.73 8.81 12.82
CA ALA A 49 6.16 8.60 13.03
C ALA A 49 6.97 9.89 12.84
N LEU A 50 6.64 10.73 11.83
CA LEU A 50 7.27 12.04 11.66
C LEU A 50 7.07 12.94 12.88
N ARG A 51 5.84 13.01 13.41
CA ARG A 51 5.54 13.81 14.61
C ARG A 51 6.28 13.30 15.84
N ALA A 52 6.61 12.01 15.89
CA ALA A 52 7.41 11.39 16.93
C ALA A 52 8.93 11.59 16.73
N GLY A 53 9.38 12.19 15.61
CA GLY A 53 10.81 12.31 15.26
C GLY A 53 11.43 11.03 14.70
N GLU A 54 10.62 9.99 14.46
CA GLU A 54 11.05 8.70 13.96
C GLU A 54 11.16 8.71 12.43
N HIS A 55 12.06 9.53 11.89
CA HIS A 55 12.14 9.79 10.45
C HIS A 55 12.37 8.52 9.61
N ALA A 56 13.13 7.53 10.10
CA ALA A 56 13.37 6.27 9.39
C ALA A 56 12.09 5.43 9.26
N ILE A 57 11.30 5.35 10.34
CA ILE A 57 10.02 4.63 10.37
C ILE A 57 9.01 5.35 9.48
N ALA A 58 8.99 6.69 9.52
CA ALA A 58 8.17 7.49 8.65
C ALA A 58 8.44 7.22 7.17
N ILE A 59 9.72 7.18 6.75
CA ILE A 59 10.12 6.87 5.37
C ILE A 59 9.59 5.50 4.95
N ALA A 60 9.69 4.48 5.81
CA ALA A 60 9.20 3.14 5.50
C ALA A 60 7.69 3.15 5.22
N HIS A 61 6.90 3.78 6.11
CA HIS A 61 5.46 3.92 5.92
C HIS A 61 5.11 4.73 4.66
N PHE A 62 5.79 5.85 4.41
CA PHE A 62 5.54 6.63 3.20
C PHE A 62 5.91 5.88 1.92
N LYS A 63 6.99 5.07 1.91
CA LYS A 63 7.32 4.21 0.77
C LYS A 63 6.21 3.16 0.54
N SER A 64 5.65 2.56 1.58
CA SER A 64 4.48 1.68 1.45
C SER A 64 3.27 2.42 0.89
N ALA A 65 3.02 3.67 1.32
CA ALA A 65 1.96 4.50 0.76
C ALA A 65 2.20 4.78 -0.73
N TRP A 66 3.42 5.14 -1.12
CA TRP A 66 3.82 5.41 -2.50
C TRP A 66 3.65 4.19 -3.40
N LEU A 67 4.06 3.01 -2.93
CA LEU A 67 3.89 1.76 -3.68
C LEU A 67 2.41 1.38 -3.88
N THR A 68 1.55 1.77 -2.94
CA THR A 68 0.13 1.46 -3.00
C THR A 68 -0.63 2.45 -3.90
N ALA A 69 -0.38 3.75 -3.72
CA ALA A 69 -0.94 4.81 -4.54
C ALA A 69 0.05 5.99 -4.63
N PRO A 70 0.81 6.11 -5.72
CA PRO A 70 1.77 7.20 -5.89
C PRO A 70 1.08 8.56 -5.83
N HIS A 71 1.58 9.45 -4.99
CA HIS A 71 1.03 10.80 -4.85
C HIS A 71 2.15 11.81 -4.54
N PRO A 72 2.20 12.99 -5.19
CA PRO A 72 3.28 13.96 -5.00
C PRO A 72 3.57 14.30 -3.53
N ASN A 73 2.53 14.55 -2.72
CA ASN A 73 2.71 14.85 -1.28
C ASN A 73 3.44 13.73 -0.51
N VAL A 74 3.29 12.47 -0.92
CA VAL A 74 4.03 11.36 -0.33
C VAL A 74 5.51 11.45 -0.71
N ALA A 75 5.83 11.74 -1.98
CA ALA A 75 7.21 11.95 -2.42
C ALA A 75 7.88 13.13 -1.69
N PHE A 76 7.16 14.25 -1.49
CA PHE A 76 7.66 15.38 -0.71
C PHE A 76 8.02 14.95 0.72
N ASN A 77 7.11 14.25 1.40
CA ASN A 77 7.33 13.80 2.77
C ASN A 77 8.49 12.81 2.90
N ILE A 78 8.67 11.89 1.93
CA ILE A 78 9.85 11.02 1.89
C ILE A 78 11.12 11.87 1.73
N GLY A 79 11.12 12.81 0.78
CA GLY A 79 12.26 13.69 0.52
C GLY A 79 12.69 14.50 1.75
N MET A 80 11.73 15.12 2.44
CA MET A 80 11.98 15.87 3.67
C MET A 80 12.48 14.98 4.80
N ALA A 81 11.87 13.81 5.03
CA ALA A 81 12.32 12.87 6.05
C ALA A 81 13.75 12.35 5.78
N CYS A 82 14.09 12.09 4.51
CA CYS A 82 15.45 11.73 4.12
C CYS A 82 16.44 12.87 4.36
N ALA A 83 16.04 14.14 4.15
CA ALA A 83 16.88 15.29 4.41
C ALA A 83 17.24 15.42 5.91
N GLU A 84 16.27 15.18 6.80
CA GLU A 84 16.47 15.17 8.26
C GLU A 84 17.46 14.08 8.70
N LEU A 85 17.40 12.89 8.10
CA LEU A 85 18.36 11.81 8.34
C LEU A 85 19.74 12.04 7.69
N GLY A 86 19.93 13.14 6.97
CA GLY A 86 21.17 13.43 6.24
C GLY A 86 21.39 12.60 4.98
N LEU A 87 20.37 11.84 4.53
CA LEU A 87 20.36 11.01 3.32
C LEU A 87 20.09 11.87 2.07
N GLN A 88 21.05 12.73 1.73
CA GLN A 88 20.82 13.85 0.80
C GLN A 88 20.56 13.39 -0.62
N SER A 89 21.29 12.37 -1.08
CA SER A 89 21.08 11.81 -2.41
C SER A 89 19.66 11.29 -2.59
N GLU A 90 19.12 10.60 -1.57
CA GLU A 90 17.75 10.10 -1.59
C GLU A 90 16.73 11.23 -1.44
N ALA A 91 17.00 12.20 -0.57
CA ALA A 91 16.17 13.40 -0.43
C ALA A 91 16.01 14.15 -1.76
N ILE A 92 17.13 14.42 -2.45
CA ILE A 92 17.14 15.09 -3.75
C ILE A 92 16.33 14.30 -4.78
N HIS A 93 16.49 12.98 -4.82
CA HIS A 93 15.74 12.12 -5.73
C HIS A 93 14.21 12.28 -5.56
N TRP A 94 13.72 12.16 -4.33
CA TRP A 94 12.29 12.26 -4.04
C TRP A 94 11.73 13.67 -4.23
N LEU A 95 12.47 14.71 -3.85
CA LEU A 95 12.05 16.10 -4.08
C LEU A 95 12.01 16.45 -5.57
N ARG A 96 12.88 15.86 -6.40
CA ARG A 96 12.79 16.01 -7.87
C ARG A 96 11.53 15.37 -8.44
N ILE A 97 11.11 14.20 -7.93
CA ILE A 97 9.83 13.58 -8.30
C ILE A 97 8.66 14.50 -7.93
N TYR A 98 8.69 15.10 -6.73
CA TYR A 98 7.68 16.07 -6.30
C TYR A 98 7.61 17.30 -7.23
N VAL A 99 8.76 17.94 -7.49
CA VAL A 99 8.86 19.11 -8.37
C VAL A 99 8.38 18.82 -9.80
N ALA A 100 8.56 17.58 -10.29
CA ALA A 100 8.09 17.16 -11.61
C ALA A 100 6.56 17.13 -11.73
N SER A 101 5.81 17.04 -10.62
CA SER A 101 4.34 17.16 -10.63
C SER A 101 3.85 18.61 -10.67
N ASN A 102 4.75 19.59 -10.78
CA ASN A 102 4.49 21.01 -10.86
C ASN A 102 3.58 21.57 -9.73
N PRO A 103 3.95 21.37 -8.45
CA PRO A 103 3.21 21.92 -7.32
C PRO A 103 3.38 23.45 -7.22
N GLU A 104 2.50 24.12 -6.47
CA GLU A 104 2.52 25.59 -6.32
C GLU A 104 3.81 26.10 -5.65
N ASP A 105 4.32 25.35 -4.68
CA ASP A 105 5.55 25.63 -3.93
C ASP A 105 6.82 25.14 -4.64
N ARG A 106 6.72 24.71 -5.92
CA ARG A 106 7.83 24.15 -6.71
C ARG A 106 9.13 24.95 -6.60
N LEU A 107 9.05 26.28 -6.71
CA LEU A 107 10.23 27.14 -6.67
C LEU A 107 10.93 27.08 -5.31
N GLU A 108 10.18 26.93 -4.22
CA GLU A 108 10.74 26.80 -2.89
C GLU A 108 11.43 25.44 -2.72
N VAL A 109 10.80 24.36 -3.18
CA VAL A 109 11.41 23.02 -3.12
C VAL A 109 12.66 22.92 -4.00
N VAL A 110 12.71 23.61 -5.14
CA VAL A 110 13.93 23.68 -5.96
C VAL A 110 15.10 24.31 -5.20
N LYS A 111 14.85 25.34 -4.36
CA LYS A 111 15.90 25.90 -3.50
C LYS A 111 16.38 24.88 -2.47
N VAL A 112 15.46 24.14 -1.85
CA VAL A 112 15.81 23.06 -0.91
C VAL A 112 16.71 22.02 -1.57
N ILE A 113 16.40 21.60 -2.80
CA ILE A 113 17.26 20.69 -3.59
C ILE A 113 18.66 21.28 -3.76
N GLY A 114 18.78 22.56 -4.15
CA GLY A 114 20.08 23.22 -4.30
C GLY A 114 20.88 23.28 -3.00
N LEU A 115 20.24 23.51 -1.86
CA LEU A 115 20.89 23.48 -0.54
C LEU A 115 21.40 22.07 -0.20
N LEU A 116 20.63 21.03 -0.50
CA LEU A 116 21.00 19.64 -0.29
C LEU A 116 22.18 19.24 -1.19
N GLU A 117 22.18 19.63 -2.46
CA GLU A 117 23.27 19.41 -3.41
C GLU A 117 24.57 20.07 -2.91
N ALA A 118 24.50 21.32 -2.47
CA ALA A 118 25.66 22.02 -1.90
C ALA A 118 26.20 21.33 -0.63
N ARG A 119 25.33 20.73 0.20
CA ARG A 119 25.76 19.97 1.39
C ARG A 119 26.37 18.63 1.01
N LEU A 120 25.91 18.00 -0.07
CA LEU A 120 26.45 16.73 -0.56
C LEU A 120 27.86 16.94 -1.13
N SER A 121 28.05 17.96 -1.96
CA SER A 121 29.35 18.32 -2.53
C SER A 121 30.39 18.60 -1.44
N ARG A 122 30.03 19.35 -0.39
CA ARG A 122 30.94 19.67 0.74
C ARG A 122 31.39 18.46 1.57
N ARG A 123 30.58 17.39 1.60
CA ARG A 123 30.97 16.15 2.29
C ARG A 123 31.87 15.28 1.44
N CYS A 124 31.65 15.27 0.13
CA CYS A 124 32.51 14.56 -0.80
C CYS A 124 33.94 15.13 -0.77
N THR A 125 34.10 16.46 -0.78
CA THR A 125 35.41 17.12 -0.73
C THR A 125 36.16 16.95 0.59
N ARG A 126 35.50 16.49 1.66
CA ARG A 126 36.11 16.23 2.98
C ARG A 126 36.54 14.78 3.18
N ALA A 127 36.13 13.87 2.30
CA ALA A 127 36.39 12.43 2.39
C ALA A 127 37.53 11.96 1.45
N CYS A 128 38.16 12.88 0.73
CA CYS A 128 39.35 12.67 -0.10
C CYS A 128 40.56 13.31 0.58
#